data_AF-A0A358M4Q1-F1
#
_entry.id   AF-A0A358M4Q1-F1
#
_cell.length_a   1.000
_cell.length_b   1.000
_cell.length_c   1.000
_cell.angle_alpha   90.00
_cell.angle_beta   90.00
_cell.angle_gamma   90.00
#
_symmetry.space_group_name_H-M   'P 1'
#
loop_
_entity.id
_entity.type
_entity.pdbx_description
1 polymer ?
#
loop_
_entity_poly.entity_id
_entity_poly.type
_entity_poly.pdbx_seq_one_letter_code
_entity_poly.pdbx_strand_id
1 'polypeptide(L)'
;LNKDLGTRHRAGIGISESTDCISVIVSEETGYISMARGGVLTRNITPDILRKLLREGLAPQDKGKKAGSKVAGLFRLADRVSKKRKDKKKRDGDGNGKA
;
A
#
# COMPACT_ATOMS: atom_id res chain seq x y z
N LEU A 1 -29.10 3.66 -19.16
CA LEU A 1 -28.81 3.89 -17.72
C LEU A 1 -29.36 2.72 -16.91
N ASN A 2 -28.55 2.10 -16.04
CA ASN A 2 -28.99 0.98 -15.20
C ASN A 2 -30.16 1.43 -14.28
N LYS A 3 -31.25 0.66 -14.25
CA LYS A 3 -32.49 0.98 -13.51
C LYS A 3 -32.25 1.06 -11.99
N ASP A 4 -31.19 0.44 -11.49
CA ASP A 4 -30.86 0.36 -10.06
C ASP A 4 -30.17 1.63 -9.51
N LEU A 5 -29.96 2.66 -10.34
CA LEU A 5 -29.28 3.89 -9.92
C LEU A 5 -30.30 4.97 -9.56
N GLY A 6 -30.53 5.16 -8.25
CA GLY A 6 -31.33 6.26 -7.70
C GLY A 6 -30.71 7.65 -7.94
N THR A 7 -31.43 8.70 -7.52
CA THR A 7 -31.02 10.11 -7.70
C THR A 7 -29.66 10.42 -7.06
N ARG A 8 -29.36 9.87 -5.88
CA ARG A 8 -28.06 10.04 -5.20
C ARG A 8 -26.89 9.54 -6.06
N HIS A 9 -27.07 8.39 -6.71
CA HIS A 9 -26.04 7.84 -7.59
C HIS A 9 -25.83 8.70 -8.82
N ARG A 10 -26.93 9.16 -9.45
CA ARG A 10 -26.85 10.03 -10.62
C ARG A 10 -26.20 11.37 -10.30
N ALA A 11 -26.54 11.97 -9.15
CA ALA A 11 -25.91 13.20 -8.68
C ALA A 11 -24.42 13.01 -8.40
N GLY A 12 -24.05 11.93 -7.72
CA GLY A 12 -22.66 11.61 -7.41
C GLY A 12 -21.81 11.35 -8.67
N ILE A 13 -22.36 10.66 -9.67
CA ILE A 13 -21.72 10.49 -10.98
C ILE A 13 -21.52 11.85 -11.64
N GLY A 14 -22.59 12.65 -11.77
CA GLY A 14 -22.55 13.92 -12.51
C GLY A 14 -21.59 14.95 -11.91
N ILE A 15 -21.50 15.05 -10.58
CA ILE A 15 -20.53 15.95 -9.95
C ILE A 15 -19.10 15.46 -10.15
N SER A 16 -18.89 14.14 -10.09
CA SER A 16 -17.56 13.54 -10.30
C SER A 16 -17.10 13.55 -11.76
N GLU A 17 -18.01 13.78 -12.71
CA GLU A 17 -17.72 13.90 -14.14
C GLU A 17 -17.29 15.32 -14.51
N SER A 18 -17.90 16.32 -13.89
CA SER A 18 -17.62 17.74 -14.12
C SER A 18 -16.49 18.30 -13.27
N THR A 19 -16.04 17.57 -12.24
CA THR A 19 -14.99 18.00 -11.30
C THR A 19 -14.03 16.87 -10.98
N ASP A 20 -12.91 17.19 -10.32
CA ASP A 20 -11.92 16.23 -9.83
C ASP A 20 -12.29 15.61 -8.46
N CYS A 21 -13.54 15.77 -8.01
CA CYS A 21 -13.97 15.28 -6.72
C CYS A 21 -14.12 13.75 -6.65
N ILE A 22 -14.07 13.23 -5.41
CA ILE A 22 -14.48 11.88 -5.07
C ILE A 22 -15.84 11.97 -4.37
N SER A 23 -16.86 11.36 -4.95
CA SER A 23 -18.21 11.29 -4.37
C SER A 23 -18.44 9.95 -3.69
N VAL A 24 -18.80 9.96 -2.41
CA VAL A 24 -19.20 8.76 -1.66
C VAL A 24 -20.71 8.74 -1.54
N ILE A 25 -21.33 7.63 -1.94
CA ILE A 25 -22.78 7.49 -2.06
C ILE A 25 -23.22 6.30 -1.21
N VAL A 26 -24.20 6.50 -0.35
CA VAL A 26 -24.85 5.42 0.41
C VAL A 26 -26.26 5.23 -0.15
N SER A 27 -26.55 4.00 -0.60
CA SER A 27 -27.87 3.61 -1.08
C SER A 27 -28.88 3.60 0.07
N GLU A 28 -30.00 4.27 -0.12
CA GLU A 28 -31.10 4.30 0.85
C GLU A 28 -31.81 2.94 0.96
N GLU A 29 -31.95 2.25 -0.18
CA GLU A 29 -32.72 1.00 -0.28
C GLU A 29 -31.94 -0.20 0.27
N THR A 30 -30.62 -0.20 0.10
CA THR A 30 -29.77 -1.38 0.37
C THR A 30 -28.69 -1.13 1.41
N GLY A 31 -28.43 0.14 1.76
CA GLY A 31 -27.28 0.51 2.60
C GLY A 31 -25.92 0.34 1.92
N TYR A 32 -25.86 -0.13 0.67
CA TYR A 32 -24.61 -0.32 -0.03
C TYR A 32 -23.87 0.99 -0.26
N ILE A 33 -22.56 0.94 -0.01
CA ILE A 33 -21.66 2.04 -0.26
C ILE A 33 -21.18 1.95 -1.71
N SER A 34 -21.17 3.08 -2.39
CA SER A 34 -20.60 3.27 -3.72
C SER A 34 -19.69 4.51 -3.73
N MET A 35 -18.75 4.56 -4.66
CA MET A 35 -17.86 5.69 -4.86
C MET A 35 -17.84 6.08 -6.33
N ALA A 36 -17.98 7.37 -6.65
CA ALA A 36 -17.84 7.90 -8.00
C ALA A 36 -16.62 8.84 -8.10
N ARG A 37 -15.84 8.69 -9.17
CA ARG A 37 -14.67 9.53 -9.48
C ARG A 37 -14.49 9.59 -11.00
N GLY A 38 -14.37 10.78 -11.57
CA GLY A 38 -14.19 10.96 -13.02
C GLY A 38 -15.35 10.35 -13.84
N GLY A 39 -16.58 10.44 -13.33
CA GLY A 39 -17.76 9.84 -13.95
C GLY A 39 -17.88 8.31 -13.80
N VAL A 40 -16.89 7.63 -13.20
CA VAL A 40 -16.90 6.18 -13.01
C VAL A 40 -17.46 5.83 -11.64
N LEU A 41 -18.53 5.02 -11.61
CA LEU A 41 -19.16 4.53 -10.39
C LEU A 41 -18.65 3.12 -10.03
N THR A 42 -18.03 2.99 -8.85
CA THR A 42 -17.70 1.71 -8.22
C THR A 42 -18.76 1.39 -7.16
N ARG A 43 -19.51 0.30 -7.34
CA ARG A 43 -20.65 -0.07 -6.47
C ARG A 43 -20.26 -1.15 -5.46
N ASN A 44 -21.04 -1.23 -4.39
CA ASN A 44 -20.96 -2.28 -3.37
C ASN A 44 -19.53 -2.46 -2.82
N ILE A 45 -18.91 -1.36 -2.42
CA ILE A 45 -17.57 -1.38 -1.82
C ILE A 45 -17.68 -1.61 -0.32
N THR A 46 -16.75 -2.41 0.21
CA THR A 46 -16.64 -2.61 1.65
C THR A 46 -16.04 -1.35 2.31
N PRO A 47 -16.31 -1.12 3.61
CA PRO A 47 -15.70 0.00 4.35
C PRO A 47 -14.16 0.01 4.30
N ASP A 48 -13.53 -1.16 4.28
CA ASP A 48 -12.06 -1.29 4.20
C ASP A 48 -11.53 -0.82 2.84
N ILE A 49 -12.21 -1.23 1.75
CA ILE A 49 -11.88 -0.79 0.40
C ILE A 49 -12.09 0.72 0.28
N LEU A 50 -13.22 1.24 0.77
CA LEU A 50 -13.48 2.68 0.78
C LEU A 50 -12.35 3.44 1.49
N ARG A 51 -11.94 2.99 2.68
CA ARG A 51 -10.87 3.62 3.45
C ARG A 51 -9.55 3.64 2.68
N LYS A 52 -9.22 2.56 1.98
CA LYS A 52 -8.03 2.48 1.12
C LYS A 52 -8.12 3.47 -0.04
N LEU A 53 -9.24 3.48 -0.76
CA LEU A 53 -9.46 4.36 -1.91
C LEU A 53 -9.44 5.83 -1.52
N LEU A 54 -10.03 6.20 -0.38
CA LEU A 54 -10.00 7.57 0.12
C LEU A 54 -8.59 8.00 0.54
N ARG A 55 -7.81 7.10 1.17
CA ARG A 55 -6.41 7.38 1.51
C ARG A 55 -5.58 7.58 0.24
N GLU A 56 -5.73 6.72 -0.76
CA GLU A 56 -5.01 6.84 -2.02
C GLU A 56 -5.42 8.06 -2.84
N GLY A 57 -6.70 8.45 -2.77
CA GLY A 57 -7.27 9.53 -3.55
C GLY A 57 -7.15 10.93 -2.94
N LEU A 58 -7.07 11.05 -1.61
CA LEU A 58 -7.08 12.34 -0.90
C LEU A 58 -5.83 12.61 -0.07
N ALA A 59 -5.07 11.59 0.34
CA ALA A 59 -3.85 11.86 1.11
C ALA A 59 -2.80 12.51 0.20
N PRO A 60 -2.09 13.54 0.68
CA PRO A 60 -0.85 13.96 0.06
C PRO A 60 0.03 12.72 -0.06
N GLN A 61 0.52 12.44 -1.26
CA GLN A 61 1.47 11.36 -1.47
C GLN A 61 2.76 11.75 -0.76
N ASP A 62 2.86 11.46 0.53
CA ASP A 62 4.11 11.49 1.28
C ASP A 62 5.03 10.47 0.60
N LYS A 63 5.83 10.94 -0.35
CA LYS A 63 6.86 10.17 -1.07
C LYS A 63 8.00 9.72 -0.13
N GLY A 64 7.70 9.39 1.12
CA GLY A 64 8.62 9.47 2.23
C GLY A 64 8.57 8.32 3.23
N LYS A 65 7.93 7.18 2.95
CA LYS A 65 8.20 5.94 3.70
C LYS A 65 8.13 4.72 2.78
N LYS A 66 9.13 4.57 1.91
CA LYS A 66 9.48 3.20 1.47
C LYS A 66 9.86 2.46 2.74
N ALA A 67 9.04 1.49 3.14
CA ALA A 67 9.36 0.55 4.20
C ALA A 67 10.72 -0.06 3.88
N GLY A 68 11.76 0.52 4.49
CA GLY A 68 13.13 0.15 4.28
C GLY A 68 13.30 -1.29 4.71
N SER A 69 13.46 -2.15 3.70
CA SER A 69 14.51 -3.14 3.69
C SER A 69 14.57 -4.06 4.93
N LYS A 70 13.57 -4.94 5.09
CA LYS A 70 13.77 -6.16 5.87
C LYS A 70 14.97 -6.98 5.34
N VAL A 71 15.29 -6.83 4.04
CA VAL A 71 16.39 -7.51 3.36
C VAL A 71 17.77 -6.95 3.74
N ALA A 72 17.95 -5.62 3.86
CA ALA A 72 19.24 -5.04 4.27
C ALA A 72 19.60 -5.36 5.73
N GLY A 73 18.59 -5.51 6.60
CA GLY A 73 18.80 -5.98 7.98
C GLY A 73 19.39 -7.39 8.02
N LEU A 74 18.89 -8.28 7.16
CA LEU A 74 19.37 -9.67 7.07
C LEU A 74 20.77 -9.76 6.43
N PHE A 75 21.02 -8.96 5.38
CA PHE A 75 22.32 -8.94 4.70
C PHE A 75 23.45 -8.46 5.64
N ARG A 76 23.18 -7.44 6.47
CA ARG A 76 24.15 -6.97 7.49
C ARG A 76 24.49 -8.02 8.55
N LEU A 77 23.55 -8.92 8.86
CA LEU A 77 23.80 -10.00 9.83
C LEU A 77 24.67 -11.11 9.22
N ALA A 78 24.41 -11.48 7.96
CA ALA A 78 25.20 -12.48 7.24
C ALA A 78 26.67 -12.06 7.08
N ASP A 79 26.92 -10.80 6.71
CA ASP A 79 28.28 -10.25 6.62
C ASP A 79 29.01 -10.27 7.98
N ARG A 80 28.30 -9.98 9.07
CA ARG A 80 28.85 -10.01 10.43
C ARG A 80 29.25 -11.42 10.87
N VAL A 81 28.46 -12.44 10.49
CA VAL A 81 28.77 -13.86 10.76
C VAL A 81 29.98 -14.32 9.94
N SER A 82 30.09 -13.91 8.68
CA SER A 82 31.22 -14.28 7.81
C SER A 82 32.55 -13.71 8.34
N LYS A 83 32.57 -12.44 8.79
CA LYS A 83 33.79 -11.79 9.32
C LYS A 83 34.29 -12.46 10.61
N LYS A 84 33.38 -12.94 11.47
CA LYS A 84 33.75 -13.64 12.73
C LYS A 84 34.41 -15.00 12.50
N ARG A 85 34.16 -15.65 11.35
CA ARG A 85 34.81 -16.92 10.98
C ARG A 85 36.21 -16.74 10.40
N LYS A 86 36.46 -15.67 9.64
CA LYS A 86 37.81 -15.38 9.09
C LYS A 86 38.83 -15.03 10.17
N ASP A 87 38.39 -14.35 11.23
CA ASP A 87 39.26 -13.97 12.37
C ASP A 87 39.72 -15.17 13.20
N LYS A 88 38.87 -16.20 13.34
CA LYS A 88 39.21 -17.43 14.07
C LYS A 88 40.21 -18.30 13.31
N LYS A 89 40.05 -18.46 11.99
CA LYS A 89 40.95 -19.28 11.16
C LYS A 89 42.39 -18.72 11.06
N LYS A 90 42.58 -17.42 11.32
CA LYS A 90 43.91 -16.78 11.33
C LYS A 90 44.70 -17.04 12.61
N ARG A 91 44.04 -17.37 13.73
CA ARG A 91 44.69 -17.67 15.01
C ARG A 91 45.14 -19.13 15.10
N ASP A 92 44.41 -20.02 14.43
CA ASP A 92 44.66 -21.47 14.51
C ASP A 92 45.64 -21.97 13.42
N GLY A 93 46.07 -21.09 12.49
CA GLY A 93 46.84 -21.46 11.29
C GLY A 93 48.35 -21.21 11.32
N ASP A 94 48.90 -20.64 12.41
CA ASP A 94 50.34 -20.27 12.49
C ASP A 94 51.19 -21.31 13.25
N GLY A 95 50.66 -22.53 13.40
CA GLY A 95 51.25 -23.59 14.19
C GLY A 95 51.73 -24.80 13.39
N ASN A 96 52.45 -24.62 12.28
CA ASN A 96 53.44 -25.61 11.83
C ASN A 96 54.39 -25.00 10.79
N GLY A 97 55.67 -24.90 11.15
CA GLY A 97 56.73 -24.56 10.20
C GLY A 97 57.86 -23.75 10.81
N LYS A 98 58.63 -24.38 11.71
CA LYS A 98 60.11 -24.27 11.83
C LYS A 98 60.61 -24.91 13.13
N ALA A 99 61.14 -26.12 13.01
CA ALA A 99 62.41 -26.59 13.56
C ALA A 99 62.59 -28.05 13.14
#